data_AF-A0A6M0C1B4-F1
#
_entry.id   AF-A0A6M0C1B4-F1
#
_cell.length_a   1.000
_cell.length_b   1.000
_cell.length_c   1.000
_cell.angle_alpha   90.00
_cell.angle_beta   90.00
_cell.angle_gamma   90.00
#
_symmetry.space_group_name_H-M   'P 1'
#
loop_
_entity.id
_entity.type
_entity.pdbx_description
1 polymer ?
#
loop_
_entity_poly.entity_id
_entity_poly.type
_entity_poly.pdbx_seq_one_letter_code
_entity_poly.pdbx_strand_id
1 'polypeptide(L)'
;MVKPIQKILFGSPGTGKSYQVQKIAQKDLGIEWDEESRSLKNTIKTVFHPEYTYSDFMGKLLPLTEGNNVIYKFYPGHFLQALGMAYREIIEGSDRNVLLVIDELNRGNAAAIFGPVFQLLDRDENWWSTYDVNISELEMVELLKSMGCTPTISKGIVQIEKKNGG
;
A
#
# COMPACT_ATOMS: atom_id res chain seq x y z
N MET A 1 7.66 17.01 10.72
CA MET A 1 7.18 16.29 9.52
C MET A 1 8.39 15.70 8.81
N VAL A 2 8.47 14.37 8.75
CA VAL A 2 9.56 13.68 8.05
C VAL A 2 9.34 13.79 6.54
N LYS A 3 10.38 14.13 5.79
CA LYS A 3 10.32 14.18 4.33
C LYS A 3 10.05 12.75 3.80
N PRO A 4 9.04 12.53 2.94
CA PRO A 4 8.79 11.21 2.40
C PRO A 4 9.98 10.72 1.58
N ILE A 5 10.24 9.42 1.64
CA ILE A 5 11.36 8.78 0.98
C ILE A 5 10.86 7.99 -0.23
N GLN A 6 11.30 8.37 -1.41
CA GLN A 6 11.18 7.58 -2.64
C GLN A 6 12.58 7.31 -3.18
N LYS A 7 13.01 6.04 -3.15
CA LYS A 7 14.37 5.63 -3.52
C LYS A 7 14.32 4.38 -4.39
N ILE A 8 15.12 4.38 -5.46
CA ILE A 8 15.43 3.20 -6.27
C ILE A 8 16.85 2.78 -5.94
N LEU A 9 17.02 1.56 -5.41
CA LEU A 9 18.33 0.97 -5.14
C LEU A 9 18.70 0.04 -6.30
N PHE A 10 19.71 0.44 -7.09
CA PHE A 10 20.20 -0.35 -8.21
C PHE A 10 21.57 -0.98 -7.90
N GLY A 11 21.88 -2.09 -8.56
CA GLY A 11 23.15 -2.79 -8.40
C GLY A 11 23.01 -4.30 -8.59
N SER A 12 24.14 -4.99 -8.76
CA SER A 12 24.20 -6.44 -9.02
C SER A 12 23.51 -7.26 -7.91
N PRO A 13 23.02 -8.48 -8.20
CA PRO A 13 22.56 -9.41 -7.17
C PRO A 13 23.63 -9.64 -6.09
N GLY A 14 23.22 -9.78 -4.83
CA GLY A 14 24.16 -10.01 -3.71
C GLY A 14 24.89 -8.78 -3.18
N THR A 15 24.68 -7.58 -3.73
CA THR A 15 25.33 -6.32 -3.27
C THR A 15 24.72 -5.70 -2.00
N GLY A 16 23.85 -6.42 -1.30
CA GLY A 16 23.27 -5.95 -0.04
C GLY A 16 22.15 -4.91 -0.16
N LYS A 17 21.45 -4.83 -1.30
CA LYS A 17 20.30 -3.91 -1.48
C LYS A 17 19.25 -4.08 -0.36
N SER A 18 18.86 -5.32 -0.04
CA SER A 18 17.91 -5.60 1.04
C SER A 18 18.42 -5.14 2.41
N TYR A 19 19.72 -5.27 2.66
CA TYR A 19 20.35 -4.75 3.87
C TYR A 19 20.29 -3.21 3.93
N GLN A 20 20.49 -2.53 2.80
CA GLN A 20 20.32 -1.07 2.74
C GLN A 20 18.87 -0.64 2.99
N VAL A 21 17.88 -1.37 2.47
CA VAL A 21 16.46 -1.11 2.78
C VAL A 21 16.20 -1.19 4.29
N GLN A 22 16.69 -2.25 4.95
CA GLN A 22 16.57 -2.40 6.40
C GLN A 22 17.22 -1.24 7.16
N LYS A 23 18.40 -0.81 6.72
CA LYS A 23 19.12 0.31 7.34
C LYS A 23 18.35 1.64 7.18
N ILE A 24 17.78 1.90 6.01
CA ILE A 24 16.94 3.09 5.76
C ILE A 24 15.69 3.03 6.65
N ALA A 25 15.03 1.87 6.71
CA ALA A 25 13.83 1.68 7.52
C ALA A 25 14.10 2.00 9.01
N GLN A 26 15.16 1.43 9.58
CA GLN A 26 15.49 1.63 10.99
C GLN A 26 16.02 3.03 11.30
N LYS A 27 16.93 3.56 10.47
CA LYS A 27 17.62 4.82 10.77
C LYS A 27 16.86 6.06 10.35
N ASP A 28 16.22 6.03 9.19
CA ASP A 28 15.62 7.21 8.57
C ASP A 28 14.10 7.25 8.82
N LEU A 29 13.44 6.09 8.96
CA LEU A 29 11.99 5.99 9.14
C LEU A 29 11.58 5.56 10.56
N GLY A 30 12.52 5.15 11.42
CA GLY A 30 12.22 4.68 12.79
C GLY A 30 11.44 3.36 12.81
N ILE A 31 11.48 2.59 11.72
CA ILE A 31 10.77 1.32 11.60
C ILE A 31 11.60 0.22 12.28
N GLU A 32 11.01 -0.38 13.31
CA GLU A 32 11.64 -1.44 14.09
C GLU A 32 11.73 -2.75 13.31
N TRP A 33 12.78 -3.52 13.61
CA TRP A 33 12.88 -4.91 13.23
C TRP A 33 12.21 -5.77 14.29
N ASP A 34 11.35 -6.67 13.85
CA ASP A 34 10.73 -7.69 14.68
C ASP A 34 11.54 -8.98 14.57
N GLU A 35 12.15 -9.38 15.68
CA GLU A 35 12.99 -10.58 15.77
C GLU A 35 12.18 -11.88 15.65
N GLU A 36 10.91 -11.88 16.07
CA GLU A 36 10.06 -13.06 16.01
C GLU A 36 9.65 -13.37 14.58
N SER A 37 9.09 -12.37 13.88
CA SER A 37 8.70 -12.51 12.47
C SER A 37 9.88 -12.40 11.50
N ARG A 38 11.06 -12.01 11.98
CA ARG A 38 12.26 -11.71 11.18
C ARG A 38 11.95 -10.74 10.04
N SER A 39 11.23 -9.66 10.35
CA SER A 39 10.75 -8.70 9.37
C SER A 39 10.71 -7.28 9.92
N LEU A 40 10.60 -6.28 9.04
CA LEU A 40 10.38 -4.90 9.44
C LEU A 40 8.89 -4.71 9.79
N LYS A 41 8.60 -4.08 10.93
CA LYS A 41 7.23 -3.66 11.26
C LYS A 41 6.73 -2.62 10.25
N ASN A 42 5.42 -2.36 10.21
CA ASN A 42 4.81 -1.33 9.37
C ASN A 42 5.31 -1.33 7.91
N THR A 43 5.58 -2.51 7.37
CA THR A 43 6.19 -2.68 6.06
C THR A 43 5.38 -3.64 5.23
N ILE A 44 5.03 -3.22 4.01
CA ILE A 44 4.49 -4.10 2.98
C ILE A 44 5.59 -4.36 1.96
N LYS A 45 5.84 -5.63 1.64
CA LYS A 45 6.83 -6.03 0.64
C LYS A 45 6.17 -6.76 -0.50
N THR A 46 6.59 -6.45 -1.73
CA THR A 46 6.19 -7.16 -2.94
C THR A 46 7.36 -7.34 -3.89
N VAL A 47 7.23 -8.24 -4.86
CA VAL A 47 8.25 -8.52 -5.88
C VAL A 47 7.58 -8.44 -7.24
N PHE A 48 8.04 -7.55 -8.11
CA PHE A 48 7.50 -7.46 -9.45
C PHE A 48 8.03 -8.61 -10.32
N HIS A 49 7.14 -9.16 -11.14
CA HIS A 49 7.43 -10.17 -12.14
C HIS A 49 6.69 -9.82 -13.44
N PRO A 50 7.03 -10.45 -14.58
CA PRO A 50 6.44 -10.09 -15.87
C PRO A 50 4.90 -10.11 -15.90
N GLU A 51 4.29 -11.08 -15.22
CA GLU A 51 2.83 -11.22 -15.12
C GLU A 51 2.19 -10.42 -13.97
N TYR A 52 2.96 -9.57 -13.27
CA TYR A 52 2.41 -8.77 -12.17
C TYR A 52 1.61 -7.62 -12.77
N THR A 53 0.38 -7.43 -12.31
CA THR A 53 -0.56 -6.49 -12.92
C THR A 53 -0.95 -5.35 -11.98
N TYR A 54 -1.64 -4.34 -12.53
CA TYR A 54 -2.29 -3.31 -11.73
C TYR A 54 -3.19 -3.91 -10.65
N SER A 55 -3.93 -4.98 -10.97
CA SER A 55 -4.84 -5.63 -10.03
C SER A 55 -4.12 -6.38 -8.89
N ASP A 56 -2.85 -6.75 -9.07
CA ASP A 56 -2.02 -7.29 -7.97
C ASP A 56 -1.47 -6.18 -7.06
N PHE A 57 -1.23 -5.00 -7.63
CA PHE A 57 -0.71 -3.84 -6.92
C PHE A 57 -1.78 -3.09 -6.15
N MET A 58 -2.92 -2.83 -6.80
CA MET A 58 -4.04 -2.06 -6.26
C MET A 58 -5.11 -2.96 -5.67
N GLY A 59 -5.56 -3.98 -6.40
CA GLY A 59 -6.48 -4.98 -5.87
C GLY A 59 -7.32 -5.65 -6.96
N LYS A 60 -7.89 -6.80 -6.61
CA LYS A 60 -8.65 -7.64 -7.55
C LYS A 60 -9.91 -8.20 -6.92
N LEU A 61 -10.95 -8.28 -7.73
CA LEU A 61 -12.19 -8.97 -7.40
C LEU A 61 -12.05 -10.45 -7.82
N LEU A 62 -12.12 -11.36 -6.85
CA LEU A 62 -12.02 -12.80 -7.11
C LEU A 62 -13.31 -13.51 -6.67
N PRO A 63 -13.75 -14.54 -7.42
CA PRO A 63 -14.87 -15.36 -7.01
C PRO A 63 -14.48 -16.28 -5.84
N LEU A 64 -15.41 -16.47 -4.92
CA LEU A 64 -15.36 -17.48 -3.85
C LEU A 64 -16.63 -18.33 -3.93
N THR A 65 -16.45 -19.64 -3.80
CA THR A 65 -17.58 -20.57 -3.78
C THR A 65 -17.94 -20.89 -2.35
N GLU A 66 -19.18 -20.58 -1.97
CA GLU A 66 -19.78 -20.97 -0.68
C GLU A 66 -20.99 -21.86 -0.95
N GLY A 67 -20.78 -23.19 -0.84
CA GLY A 67 -21.78 -24.18 -1.21
C GLY A 67 -22.12 -24.13 -2.70
N ASN A 68 -23.37 -23.80 -3.03
CA ASN A 68 -23.85 -23.65 -4.41
C ASN A 68 -23.83 -22.19 -4.92
N ASN A 69 -23.38 -21.23 -4.10
CA ASN A 69 -23.36 -19.81 -4.46
C ASN A 69 -21.95 -19.36 -4.82
N VAL A 70 -21.84 -18.49 -5.82
CA VAL A 70 -20.61 -17.74 -6.14
C VAL A 70 -20.76 -16.33 -5.59
N ILE A 71 -19.91 -15.99 -4.63
CA ILE A 71 -19.77 -14.63 -4.12
C ILE A 71 -18.49 -14.01 -4.67
N TYR A 72 -18.44 -12.69 -4.80
CA TYR A 72 -17.23 -11.99 -5.22
C TYR A 72 -16.64 -11.26 -4.03
N LYS A 73 -15.34 -11.47 -3.79
CA LYS A 73 -14.58 -10.80 -2.74
C LYS A 73 -13.47 -9.97 -3.35
N PHE A 74 -13.37 -8.72 -2.90
CA PHE A 74 -12.27 -7.85 -3.26
C PHE A 74 -11.06 -8.14 -2.35
N TYR A 75 -9.89 -8.24 -2.95
CA TYR A 75 -8.63 -8.45 -2.26
C TYR A 75 -7.74 -7.22 -2.50
N PRO A 76 -7.42 -6.44 -1.46
CA PRO A 76 -6.55 -5.27 -1.61
C PRO A 76 -5.15 -5.72 -2.00
N GLY A 77 -4.58 -5.05 -3.00
CA GLY A 77 -3.20 -5.22 -3.43
C GLY A 77 -2.22 -4.54 -2.47
N HIS A 78 -0.93 -4.74 -2.74
CA HIS A 78 0.14 -4.32 -1.84
C HIS A 78 0.18 -2.80 -1.63
N PHE A 79 -0.14 -1.99 -2.66
CA PHE A 79 -0.18 -0.54 -2.52
C PHE A 79 -1.35 -0.09 -1.64
N LEU A 80 -2.57 -0.61 -1.87
CA LEU A 80 -3.72 -0.27 -1.03
C LEU A 80 -3.52 -0.69 0.43
N GLN A 81 -2.92 -1.86 0.67
CA GLN A 81 -2.57 -2.30 2.02
C GLN A 81 -1.60 -1.33 2.70
N ALA A 82 -0.54 -0.91 2.01
CA ALA A 82 0.43 0.05 2.55
C ALA A 82 -0.21 1.43 2.81
N LEU A 83 -1.03 1.92 1.88
CA LEU A 83 -1.71 3.20 2.01
C LEU A 83 -2.73 3.19 3.15
N GLY A 84 -3.51 2.12 3.27
CA GLY A 84 -4.46 1.92 4.36
C GLY A 84 -3.79 1.86 5.72
N MET A 85 -2.66 1.15 5.81
CA MET A 85 -1.81 1.13 6.99
C MET A 85 -1.35 2.55 7.35
N ALA A 86 -0.82 3.31 6.40
CA ALA A 86 -0.34 4.67 6.65
C ALA A 86 -1.44 5.60 7.16
N TYR A 87 -2.62 5.55 6.55
CA TYR A 87 -3.77 6.33 7.04
C TYR A 87 -4.26 5.89 8.41
N ARG A 88 -4.19 4.59 8.73
CA ARG A 88 -4.53 4.09 10.05
C ARG A 88 -3.61 4.68 11.11
N GLU A 89 -2.30 4.69 10.86
CA GLU A 89 -1.32 5.31 11.76
C GLU A 89 -1.69 6.78 12.05
N ILE A 90 -2.07 7.54 11.01
CA ILE A 90 -2.51 8.93 11.11
C ILE A 90 -3.80 9.05 11.94
N ILE A 91 -4.81 8.21 11.66
CA ILE A 91 -6.11 8.23 12.35
C ILE A 91 -5.96 7.91 13.84
N GLU A 92 -5.09 6.96 14.17
CA GLU A 92 -4.77 6.56 15.54
C GLU A 92 -3.87 7.59 16.25
N GLY A 93 -3.43 8.64 15.56
CA GLY A 93 -2.56 9.69 16.11
C GLY A 93 -1.13 9.21 16.37
N SER A 94 -0.72 8.11 15.74
CA SER A 94 0.66 7.63 15.77
C SER A 94 1.49 8.27 14.64
N ASP A 95 2.69 8.75 14.96
CA ASP A 95 3.62 9.34 13.97
C ASP A 95 4.56 8.26 13.39
N ARG A 96 4.07 7.03 13.24
CA ARG A 96 4.88 5.91 12.74
C ARG A 96 4.84 5.87 11.22
N ASN A 97 6.03 5.77 10.61
CA ASN A 97 6.16 5.65 9.17
C ASN A 97 5.75 4.25 8.69
N VAL A 98 5.26 4.20 7.44
CA VAL A 98 4.98 2.96 6.72
C VAL A 98 5.89 2.85 5.51
N LEU A 99 6.41 1.65 5.24
CA LEU A 99 7.32 1.38 4.14
C LEU A 99 6.70 0.40 3.14
N LEU A 100 6.67 0.79 1.87
CA LEU A 100 6.40 -0.12 0.75
C LEU A 100 7.72 -0.49 0.07
N VAL A 101 8.08 -1.77 0.13
CA VAL A 101 9.27 -2.31 -0.54
C VAL A 101 8.84 -3.03 -1.81
N ILE A 102 9.34 -2.57 -2.95
CA ILE A 102 9.13 -3.23 -4.25
C ILE A 102 10.47 -3.79 -4.71
N ASP A 103 10.59 -5.10 -4.68
CA ASP A 103 11.76 -5.81 -5.21
C ASP A 103 11.59 -6.09 -6.70
N GLU A 104 12.71 -6.22 -7.42
CA GLU A 104 12.73 -6.55 -8.85
C GLU A 104 11.84 -5.63 -9.72
N LEU A 105 11.76 -4.33 -9.36
CA LEU A 105 10.93 -3.31 -10.05
C LEU A 105 11.08 -3.35 -11.58
N ASN A 106 12.27 -3.65 -12.08
CA ASN A 106 12.61 -3.71 -13.50
C ASN A 106 12.18 -5.00 -14.22
N ARG A 107 11.63 -6.01 -13.52
CA ARG A 107 11.15 -7.26 -14.14
C ARG A 107 9.69 -7.21 -14.59
N GLY A 108 8.93 -6.23 -14.12
CA GLY A 108 7.56 -5.97 -14.57
C GLY A 108 7.47 -4.70 -15.40
N ASN A 109 6.36 -4.53 -16.11
CA ASN A 109 6.05 -3.24 -16.72
C ASN A 109 5.57 -2.27 -15.63
N ALA A 110 6.50 -1.53 -15.02
CA ALA A 110 6.20 -0.63 -13.91
C ALA A 110 5.09 0.37 -14.26
N ALA A 111 5.10 0.97 -15.45
CA ALA A 111 4.06 1.91 -15.87
C ALA A 111 2.66 1.25 -15.87
N ALA A 112 2.55 0.02 -16.38
CA ALA A 112 1.29 -0.72 -16.37
C ALA A 112 0.87 -1.18 -14.97
N ILE A 113 1.83 -1.57 -14.12
CA ILE A 113 1.57 -2.03 -12.75
C ILE A 113 1.09 -0.88 -11.87
N PHE A 114 1.74 0.27 -11.94
CA PHE A 114 1.33 1.45 -11.17
C PHE A 114 0.07 2.11 -11.76
N GLY A 115 -0.11 2.08 -13.08
CA GLY A 115 -1.26 2.70 -13.73
C GLY A 115 -1.40 4.19 -13.35
N PRO A 116 -2.62 4.69 -13.08
CA PRO A 116 -2.84 6.08 -12.68
C PRO A 116 -2.09 6.48 -11.40
N VAL A 117 -1.91 5.55 -10.47
CA VAL A 117 -1.24 5.78 -9.18
C VAL A 117 0.24 6.17 -9.36
N PHE A 118 0.83 5.93 -10.52
CA PHE A 118 2.18 6.41 -10.83
C PHE A 118 2.30 7.93 -10.66
N GLN A 119 1.24 8.68 -10.99
CA GLN A 119 1.21 10.13 -10.83
C GLN A 119 1.23 10.57 -9.36
N LEU A 120 0.81 9.71 -8.43
CA LEU A 120 0.88 9.99 -6.98
C LEU A 120 2.32 10.07 -6.47
N LEU A 121 3.30 9.63 -7.25
CA LEU A 121 4.71 9.71 -6.89
C LEU A 121 5.32 11.09 -7.16
N ASP A 122 4.67 11.91 -8.00
CA ASP A 122 5.15 13.25 -8.33
C ASP A 122 4.77 14.23 -7.22
N ARG A 123 5.77 14.69 -6.46
CA ARG A 123 5.57 15.53 -5.28
C ARG A 123 5.72 17.02 -5.56
N ASP A 124 4.85 17.83 -4.96
CA ASP A 124 5.00 19.28 -4.90
C ASP A 124 6.01 19.72 -3.82
N GLU A 125 6.17 21.03 -3.63
CA GLU A 125 7.08 21.61 -2.63
C GLU A 125 6.70 21.25 -1.18
N ASN A 126 5.44 20.89 -0.95
CA ASN A 126 4.88 20.49 0.34
C ASN A 126 4.87 18.98 0.55
N TRP A 127 5.46 18.21 -0.38
CA TRP A 127 5.50 16.75 -0.38
C TRP A 127 4.16 16.06 -0.61
N TRP A 128 3.14 16.78 -1.07
CA TRP A 128 1.87 16.22 -1.52
C TRP A 128 1.98 15.77 -2.97
N SER A 129 1.09 14.87 -3.40
CA SER A 129 0.97 14.57 -4.83
C SER A 129 0.56 15.83 -5.59
N THR A 130 1.20 16.08 -6.73
CA THR A 130 0.81 17.17 -7.64
C THR A 130 -0.50 16.86 -8.38
N TYR A 131 -0.85 15.59 -8.47
CA TYR A 131 -1.99 15.11 -9.25
C TYR A 131 -2.96 14.31 -8.37
N ASP A 132 -4.24 14.50 -8.62
CA ASP A 132 -5.28 13.60 -8.13
C ASP A 132 -5.39 12.38 -9.05
N VAL A 133 -5.80 11.25 -8.48
CA VAL A 133 -6.08 10.03 -9.25
C VAL A 133 -7.48 9.54 -8.95
N ASN A 134 -8.14 9.00 -9.97
CA ASN A 134 -9.42 8.32 -9.81
C ASN A 134 -9.18 6.84 -9.56
N ILE A 135 -9.73 6.33 -8.45
CA ILE A 135 -9.79 4.90 -8.15
C ILE A 135 -11.25 4.43 -8.22
N SER A 136 -11.45 3.13 -8.42
CA SER A 136 -12.78 2.53 -8.42
C SER A 136 -13.42 2.59 -7.03
N GLU A 137 -14.76 2.55 -6.99
CA GLU A 137 -15.51 2.52 -5.73
C GLU A 137 -15.10 1.34 -4.83
N LEU A 138 -14.79 0.18 -5.42
CA LEU A 138 -14.33 -0.99 -4.67
C LEU A 138 -12.96 -0.77 -4.01
N GLU A 139 -12.00 -0.18 -4.73
CA GLU A 139 -10.70 0.20 -4.17
C GLU A 139 -10.87 1.23 -3.05
N MET A 140 -11.75 2.22 -3.23
CA MET A 140 -12.02 3.24 -2.21
C MET A 140 -12.65 2.64 -0.94
N VAL A 141 -13.66 1.78 -1.09
CA VAL A 141 -14.31 1.09 0.02
C VAL A 141 -13.31 0.23 0.78
N GLU A 142 -12.46 -0.51 0.07
CA GLU A 142 -11.46 -1.36 0.71
C GLU A 142 -10.37 -0.55 1.40
N LEU A 143 -9.94 0.56 0.80
CA LEU A 143 -9.04 1.51 1.44
C LEU A 143 -9.65 2.01 2.76
N LEU A 144 -10.89 2.49 2.76
CA LEU A 144 -11.58 2.94 3.97
C LEU A 144 -11.67 1.85 5.05
N LYS A 145 -11.94 0.60 4.67
CA LYS A 145 -11.91 -0.53 5.62
C LYS A 145 -10.52 -0.75 6.20
N SER A 146 -9.48 -0.73 5.37
CA SER A 146 -8.10 -0.86 5.83
C SER A 146 -7.65 0.32 6.71
N MET A 147 -8.29 1.48 6.61
CA MET A 147 -8.09 2.62 7.52
C MET A 147 -8.76 2.43 8.88
N GLY A 148 -9.56 1.37 9.06
CA GLY A 148 -10.37 1.13 10.27
C GLY A 148 -11.75 1.80 10.24
N CYS A 149 -12.16 2.36 9.10
CA CYS A 149 -13.50 2.90 8.91
C CYS A 149 -14.49 1.78 8.52
N THR A 150 -15.77 1.96 8.86
CA THR A 150 -16.83 1.04 8.40
C THR A 150 -17.67 1.76 7.35
N PRO A 151 -17.34 1.65 6.05
CA PRO A 151 -18.14 2.26 5.01
C PRO A 151 -19.47 1.51 4.86
N THR A 152 -20.58 2.23 4.99
CA THR A 152 -21.93 1.75 4.70
C THR A 152 -22.26 2.12 3.27
N ILE A 153 -22.41 1.12 2.39
CA ILE A 153 -22.82 1.35 1.00
C ILE A 153 -24.35 1.27 0.96
N SER A 154 -25.02 2.39 0.65
CA SER A 154 -26.46 2.41 0.42
C SER A 154 -26.75 2.96 -0.97
N LYS A 155 -27.41 2.18 -1.83
CA LYS A 155 -27.86 2.59 -3.19
C LYS A 155 -26.79 3.31 -4.04
N GLY A 156 -25.53 2.85 -3.98
CA GLY A 156 -24.42 3.47 -4.73
C GLY A 156 -23.86 4.76 -4.12
N ILE A 157 -24.20 5.05 -2.86
CA ILE A 157 -23.63 6.14 -2.07
C ILE A 157 -22.87 5.51 -0.89
N VAL A 158 -21.58 5.84 -0.79
CA VAL A 158 -20.72 5.43 0.33
C VAL A 158 -20.90 6.42 1.48
N GLN A 159 -21.46 5.96 2.61
CA GLN A 159 -21.54 6.70 3.87
C GLN A 159 -20.44 6.18 4.81
N ILE A 160 -19.66 7.07 5.43
CA ILE A 160 -18.54 6.69 6.31
C ILE A 160 -18.92 6.99 7.76
N GLU A 161 -19.01 5.95 8.60
CA GLU A 161 -19.12 6.11 10.05
C GLU A 161 -17.74 5.94 10.71
N LYS A 162 -17.30 6.93 11.51
CA LYS A 162 -16.13 6.80 12.38
C LYS A 162 -16.55 6.07 13.65
N LYS A 163 -15.83 5.00 14.00
CA LYS A 163 -15.99 4.34 15.30
C LYS A 163 -15.39 5.28 16.35
N ASN A 164 -16.22 5.92 17.17
CA ASN A 164 -15.75 6.69 18.32
C ASN A 164 -14.99 5.74 19.25
N GLY A 165 -13.74 6.06 19.56
CA GLY A 165 -12.91 5.32 20.50
C GLY A 165 -13.58 5.27 21.88
N GLY A 166 -13.60 4.08 22.47
CA GLY A 166 -13.89 3.87 23.89
C GLY A 166 -12.60 3.90 24.70
#